data_AF-A0AA96R4S6-F1
#
_entry.id   AF-A0AA96R4S6-F1
#
_cell.length_a   1.000
_cell.length_b   1.000
_cell.length_c   1.000
_cell.angle_alpha   90.00
_cell.angle_beta   90.00
_cell.angle_gamma   90.00
#
_symmetry.space_group_name_H-M   'P 1'
#
loop_
_entity.id
_entity.type
_entity.pdbx_description
1 polymer ?
#
loop_
_entity_poly.entity_id
_entity_poly.type
_entity_poly.pdbx_seq_one_letter_code
_entity_poly.pdbx_strand_id
1 'polypeptide(L)'
;METATPDEALRRCGADKDAISTATWWELRSRAEFEEVDQHETHVVAAFALGPHALLVEDLGDEGVYRSDLSAGTLAVSSFRSGNSEDFSVSRDGMALAWMYLSCLSAIEGDHPDEITNAFAAMSIDEVRAFEDDPEKHPNDLELFRRIGGVSPAVADVARPARMAIMAS
;
A
#
# COMPACT_ATOMS: atom_id res chain seq x y z
N MET A 1 -8.89 9.91 -18.13
CA MET A 1 -8.07 9.17 -17.15
C MET A 1 -7.70 7.85 -17.79
N GLU A 2 -6.41 7.62 -18.04
CA GLU A 2 -5.94 6.29 -18.41
C GLU A 2 -6.01 5.39 -17.17
N THR A 3 -6.59 4.22 -17.33
CA THR A 3 -6.68 3.17 -16.31
C THR A 3 -5.27 2.65 -15.99
N ALA A 4 -4.84 2.74 -14.74
CA ALA A 4 -3.60 2.10 -14.31
C ALA A 4 -3.83 0.58 -14.22
N THR A 5 -3.25 -0.18 -15.15
CA THR A 5 -3.28 -1.65 -15.05
C THR A 5 -2.31 -2.12 -13.96
N PRO A 6 -2.54 -3.27 -13.33
CA PRO A 6 -1.59 -3.83 -12.36
C PRO A 6 -0.16 -3.97 -12.90
N ASP A 7 0.01 -4.39 -14.17
CA ASP A 7 1.34 -4.50 -14.80
C ASP A 7 2.00 -3.15 -15.03
N GLU A 8 1.22 -2.10 -15.31
CA GLU A 8 1.75 -0.74 -15.42
C GLU A 8 2.16 -0.20 -14.05
N ALA A 9 1.35 -0.46 -13.00
CA ALA A 9 1.68 -0.09 -11.64
C ALA A 9 2.97 -0.78 -11.16
N LEU A 10 3.13 -2.09 -11.39
CA LEU A 10 4.35 -2.83 -11.06
C LEU A 10 5.56 -2.31 -11.86
N ARG A 11 5.41 -2.04 -13.16
CA ARG A 11 6.51 -1.49 -13.97
C ARG A 11 6.96 -0.11 -13.49
N ARG A 12 6.03 0.74 -13.05
CA ARG A 12 6.37 2.03 -12.42
C ARG A 12 7.05 1.84 -11.06
N CYS A 13 6.67 0.78 -10.35
CA CYS A 13 7.33 0.32 -9.13
C CYS A 13 8.76 -0.21 -9.36
N GLY A 14 9.17 -0.38 -10.62
CA GLY A 14 10.52 -0.86 -10.97
C GLY A 14 10.56 -2.34 -11.37
N ALA A 15 9.42 -3.03 -11.39
CA ALA A 15 9.38 -4.44 -11.80
C ALA A 15 9.81 -4.61 -13.26
N ASP A 16 10.74 -5.54 -13.49
CA ASP A 16 11.00 -6.04 -14.84
C ASP A 16 9.74 -6.73 -15.36
N LYS A 17 9.36 -6.44 -16.60
CA LYS A 17 8.21 -7.04 -17.28
C LYS A 17 8.28 -8.57 -17.24
N ASP A 18 9.47 -9.13 -17.40
CA ASP A 18 9.66 -10.58 -17.45
C ASP A 18 9.64 -11.23 -16.05
N ALA A 19 9.76 -10.41 -14.99
CA ALA A 19 9.59 -10.82 -13.60
C ALA A 19 8.13 -10.76 -13.12
N ILE A 20 7.23 -10.11 -13.87
CA ILE A 20 5.81 -10.00 -13.50
C ILE A 20 5.10 -11.33 -13.74
N SER A 21 4.64 -11.94 -12.65
CA SER A 21 3.90 -13.19 -12.65
C SER A 21 2.49 -13.01 -12.08
N THR A 22 1.67 -14.06 -12.15
CA THR A 22 0.36 -14.08 -11.52
C THR A 22 0.38 -15.08 -10.38
N ALA A 23 -0.02 -14.65 -9.18
CA ALA A 23 -0.16 -15.51 -8.02
C ALA A 23 -1.22 -14.95 -7.08
N THR A 24 -1.76 -15.78 -6.19
CA THR A 24 -2.57 -15.32 -5.06
C THR A 24 -1.69 -14.66 -4.00
N TRP A 25 -2.30 -13.84 -3.13
CA TRP A 25 -1.59 -13.25 -2.00
C TRP A 25 -0.96 -14.30 -1.07
N TRP A 26 -1.61 -15.47 -0.93
CA TRP A 26 -1.04 -16.58 -0.16
C TRP A 26 0.22 -17.14 -0.80
N GLU A 27 0.17 -17.43 -2.10
CA GLU A 27 1.33 -17.92 -2.84
C GLU A 27 2.49 -16.91 -2.84
N LEU A 28 2.16 -15.61 -2.84
CA LEU A 28 3.13 -14.52 -2.73
C LEU A 28 3.88 -14.57 -1.40
N ARG A 29 3.16 -14.61 -0.27
CA ARG A 29 3.77 -14.69 1.06
C ARG A 29 4.57 -15.98 1.24
N SER A 30 4.03 -17.12 0.80
CA SER A 30 4.75 -18.40 0.85
C SER A 30 6.02 -18.38 -0.01
N ARG A 31 6.03 -17.64 -1.12
CA ARG A 31 7.20 -17.48 -1.97
C ARG A 31 8.24 -16.55 -1.36
N ALA A 32 7.81 -15.44 -0.75
CA ALA A 32 8.68 -14.53 -0.01
C ALA A 32 9.42 -15.27 1.13
N GLU A 33 8.68 -16.09 1.89
CA GLU A 33 9.23 -16.94 2.95
C GLU A 33 10.21 -17.99 2.38
N PHE A 34 9.89 -18.61 1.25
CA PHE A 34 10.70 -19.68 0.66
C PHE A 34 11.98 -19.18 -0.02
N GLU A 35 11.92 -18.03 -0.69
CA GLU A 35 13.07 -17.43 -1.38
C GLU A 35 14.00 -16.65 -0.43
N GLU A 36 13.74 -16.71 0.88
CA GLU A 36 14.48 -15.97 1.92
C GLU A 36 14.63 -14.48 1.54
N VAL A 37 13.54 -13.90 1.01
CA VAL A 37 13.49 -12.49 0.62
C VAL A 37 13.85 -11.65 1.84
N ASP A 38 15.05 -11.09 1.83
CA ASP A 38 15.54 -10.19 2.86
C ASP A 38 15.15 -8.77 2.49
N GLN A 39 14.42 -8.09 3.39
CA GLN A 39 14.03 -6.68 3.32
C GLN A 39 15.17 -5.74 2.89
N HIS A 40 16.44 -6.14 3.08
CA HIS A 40 17.61 -5.37 2.70
C HIS A 40 18.04 -5.52 1.24
N GLU A 41 17.70 -6.61 0.56
CA GLU A 41 18.14 -6.88 -0.82
C GLU A 41 16.97 -7.06 -1.79
N THR A 42 15.83 -7.56 -1.31
CA THR A 42 14.66 -7.85 -2.13
C THR A 42 13.36 -7.68 -1.37
N HIS A 43 12.30 -7.28 -2.05
CA HIS A 43 10.95 -7.22 -1.48
C HIS A 43 9.93 -7.68 -2.52
N VAL A 44 8.72 -8.04 -2.07
CA VAL A 44 7.68 -8.56 -2.95
C VAL A 44 6.54 -7.57 -3.07
N VAL A 45 6.14 -7.26 -4.31
CA VAL A 45 5.06 -6.32 -4.58
C VAL A 45 3.95 -7.01 -5.37
N ALA A 46 2.73 -6.93 -4.85
CA ALA A 46 1.51 -7.34 -5.50
C ALA A 46 0.76 -6.12 -6.04
N ALA A 47 0.18 -6.26 -7.23
CA ALA A 47 -0.75 -5.30 -7.80
C ALA A 47 -2.10 -5.97 -8.09
N PHE A 48 -3.16 -5.41 -7.52
CA PHE A 48 -4.53 -5.85 -7.71
C PHE A 48 -5.29 -4.87 -8.60
N ALA A 49 -6.02 -5.38 -9.60
CA ALA A 49 -6.91 -4.55 -10.40
C ALA A 49 -8.09 -4.11 -9.54
N LEU A 50 -8.38 -2.81 -9.51
CA LEU A 50 -9.37 -2.24 -8.62
C LEU A 50 -10.18 -1.15 -9.32
N GLY A 51 -11.10 -1.59 -10.17
CA GLY A 51 -11.85 -0.70 -11.04
C GLY A 51 -10.92 0.07 -11.99
N PRO A 52 -10.93 1.42 -11.98
CA PRO A 52 -10.02 2.20 -12.81
C PRO A 52 -8.60 2.34 -12.23
N HIS A 53 -8.36 1.81 -11.03
CA HIS A 53 -7.13 1.93 -10.27
C HIS A 53 -6.42 0.58 -10.12
N ALA A 54 -5.18 0.62 -9.64
CA ALA A 54 -4.46 -0.55 -9.14
C ALA A 54 -4.12 -0.32 -7.66
N LEU A 55 -4.26 -1.36 -6.84
CA LEU A 55 -3.77 -1.38 -5.46
C LEU A 55 -2.42 -2.08 -5.43
N LEU A 56 -1.38 -1.38 -4.97
CA LEU A 56 -0.08 -1.97 -4.68
C LEU A 56 -0.04 -2.41 -3.22
N VAL A 57 0.49 -3.60 -2.97
CA VAL A 57 0.71 -4.15 -1.63
C VAL A 57 2.13 -4.70 -1.60
N GLU A 58 2.94 -4.21 -0.67
CA GLU A 58 4.33 -4.66 -0.48
C GLU A 58 4.39 -5.61 0.72
N ASP A 59 5.22 -6.65 0.60
CA ASP A 59 5.61 -7.52 1.69
C ASP A 59 7.13 -7.40 1.85
N LEU A 60 7.57 -7.09 3.07
CA LEU A 60 8.98 -6.84 3.43
C LEU A 60 9.67 -5.67 2.71
N GLY A 61 8.91 -4.75 2.09
CA GLY A 61 9.42 -3.52 1.46
C GLY A 61 8.69 -2.27 1.97
N ASP A 62 9.41 -1.14 2.06
CA ASP A 62 8.87 0.16 2.48
C ASP A 62 8.83 1.20 1.35
N GLU A 63 9.41 0.89 0.18
CA GLU A 63 9.63 1.84 -0.91
C GLU A 63 8.34 2.54 -1.36
N GLY A 64 7.23 1.81 -1.45
CA GLY A 64 5.96 2.36 -1.89
C GLY A 64 5.48 3.54 -1.05
N VAL A 65 5.86 3.61 0.23
CA VAL A 65 5.51 4.73 1.11
C VAL A 65 6.25 6.01 0.72
N TYR A 66 7.48 5.88 0.18
CA TYR A 66 8.35 6.98 -0.21
C TYR A 66 8.25 7.35 -1.70
N ARG A 67 7.66 6.47 -2.51
CA ARG A 67 7.60 6.59 -3.98
C ARG A 67 6.29 7.20 -4.48
N SER A 68 6.10 8.49 -4.22
CA SER A 68 4.91 9.21 -4.68
C SER A 68 4.73 9.21 -6.20
N ASP A 69 5.80 9.01 -6.98
CA ASP A 69 5.78 8.85 -8.44
C ASP A 69 4.93 7.65 -8.92
N LEU A 70 4.71 6.64 -8.07
CA LEU A 70 3.84 5.49 -8.37
C LEU A 70 2.38 5.89 -8.58
N SER A 71 1.98 7.04 -8.04
CA SER A 71 0.64 7.59 -8.25
C SER A 71 0.45 8.32 -9.58
N ALA A 72 1.43 8.37 -10.50
CA ALA A 72 1.29 9.10 -11.76
C ALA A 72 0.00 8.70 -12.54
N GLY A 73 -0.95 9.62 -12.71
CA GLY A 73 -2.22 9.36 -13.39
C GLY A 73 -3.26 8.58 -12.57
N THR A 74 -3.03 8.40 -11.27
CA THR A 74 -3.92 7.70 -10.34
C THR A 74 -3.78 8.25 -8.91
N LEU A 75 -4.58 7.73 -7.99
CA LEU A 75 -4.29 7.77 -6.55
C LEU A 75 -3.49 6.53 -6.19
N ALA A 76 -2.46 6.68 -5.36
CA ALA A 76 -1.81 5.57 -4.68
C ALA A 76 -1.91 5.79 -3.18
N VAL A 77 -2.14 4.69 -2.47
CA VAL A 77 -2.05 4.62 -1.02
C VAL A 77 -1.04 3.53 -0.75
N SER A 78 -0.15 3.74 0.21
CA SER A 78 0.90 2.80 0.57
C SER A 78 0.93 2.65 2.08
N SER A 79 1.16 1.43 2.55
CA SER A 79 1.32 1.11 3.96
C SER A 79 2.50 0.16 4.09
N PHE A 80 3.36 0.42 5.06
CA PHE A 80 4.51 -0.41 5.41
C PHE A 80 4.42 -0.78 6.89
N ARG A 81 4.77 -2.03 7.21
CA ARG A 81 4.90 -2.52 8.58
C ARG A 81 6.12 -3.41 8.72
N SER A 82 7.07 -3.03 9.58
CA SER A 82 8.19 -3.89 9.99
C SER A 82 8.55 -3.65 11.46
N GLY A 83 8.40 -4.70 12.28
CA GLY A 83 8.70 -4.64 13.71
C GLY A 83 7.89 -3.55 14.42
N ASN A 84 8.54 -2.45 14.77
CA ASN A 84 7.96 -1.28 15.46
C ASN A 84 7.75 -0.07 14.53
N SER A 85 8.07 -0.19 13.24
CA SER A 85 7.86 0.84 12.23
C SER A 85 6.61 0.52 11.43
N GLU A 86 5.72 1.49 11.36
CA GLU A 86 4.50 1.41 10.56
C GLU A 86 4.34 2.77 9.89
N ASP A 87 4.46 2.81 8.56
CA ASP A 87 4.44 4.05 7.79
C ASP A 87 3.27 4.02 6.81
N PHE A 88 2.68 5.18 6.57
CA PHE A 88 1.51 5.34 5.74
C PHE A 88 1.67 6.58 4.85
N SER A 89 1.35 6.46 3.57
CA SER A 89 1.31 7.62 2.68
C SER A 89 0.17 7.59 1.68
N VAL A 90 -0.26 8.79 1.30
CA VAL A 90 -1.22 9.03 0.23
C VAL A 90 -0.55 9.92 -0.80
N SER A 91 -0.57 9.49 -2.05
CA SER A 91 -0.04 10.25 -3.17
C SER A 91 -1.01 10.28 -4.36
N ARG A 92 -0.99 11.36 -5.12
CA ARG A 92 -1.80 11.52 -6.32
C ARG A 92 -0.99 12.19 -7.43
N ASP A 93 -1.07 11.63 -8.63
CA ASP A 93 -0.46 12.17 -9.83
C ASP A 93 1.05 12.50 -9.68
N GLY A 94 1.76 11.65 -8.95
CA GLY A 94 3.21 11.79 -8.71
C GLY A 94 3.57 12.68 -7.51
N MET A 95 2.60 13.16 -6.75
CA MET A 95 2.83 14.05 -5.60
C MET A 95 2.40 13.38 -4.30
N ALA A 96 3.28 13.40 -3.29
CA ALA A 96 2.91 13.05 -1.92
C ALA A 96 1.93 14.10 -1.40
N LEU A 97 0.74 13.66 -0.99
CA LEU A 97 -0.26 14.55 -0.40
C LEU A 97 -0.10 14.60 1.11
N ALA A 98 0.12 13.44 1.73
CA ALA A 98 0.34 13.32 3.16
C ALA A 98 1.06 12.01 3.51
N TRP A 99 1.76 12.05 4.63
CA TRP A 99 2.46 10.93 5.26
C TRP A 99 2.06 10.87 6.74
N MET A 100 1.96 9.67 7.29
CA MET A 100 1.93 9.48 8.73
C MET A 100 2.72 8.25 9.18
N TYR A 101 3.39 8.37 10.33
CA TYR A 101 3.88 7.22 11.08
C TYR A 101 2.72 6.66 11.92
N LEU A 102 2.26 5.44 11.64
CA LEU A 102 1.18 4.79 12.38
C LEU A 102 1.55 4.55 13.86
N SER A 103 2.86 4.47 14.17
CA SER A 103 3.39 4.43 15.54
C SER A 103 3.34 5.79 16.27
N CYS A 104 3.04 6.89 15.56
CA CYS A 104 2.90 8.22 16.13
C CYS A 104 1.85 9.00 15.32
N LEU A 105 0.57 8.73 15.59
CA LEU A 105 -0.55 9.25 14.81
C LEU A 105 -0.72 10.77 14.91
N SER A 106 -0.02 11.41 15.85
CA SER A 106 0.08 12.86 15.96
C SER A 106 1.09 13.51 15.00
N ALA A 107 1.91 12.73 14.30
CA ALA A 107 2.94 13.19 13.36
C ALA A 107 2.48 12.97 11.90
N ILE A 108 1.38 13.64 11.52
CA ILE A 108 0.99 13.74 10.11
C ILE A 108 1.83 14.85 9.46
N GLU A 109 2.51 14.51 8.37
CA GLU A 109 3.35 15.41 7.59
C GLU A 109 2.82 15.54 6.15
N GLY A 110 3.21 16.61 5.45
CA GLY A 110 2.82 16.88 4.06
C GLY A 110 1.97 18.13 3.86
N ASP A 111 1.72 18.48 2.60
CA ASP A 111 1.01 19.70 2.20
C ASP A 111 -0.52 19.59 2.37
N HIS A 112 -1.03 18.36 2.51
CA HIS A 112 -2.46 18.07 2.64
C HIS A 112 -2.73 17.08 3.79
N PRO A 113 -2.37 17.42 5.05
CA PRO A 113 -2.55 16.54 6.21
C PRO A 113 -4.03 16.14 6.44
N ASP A 114 -4.95 16.97 5.96
CA ASP A 114 -6.39 16.69 5.98
C ASP A 114 -6.75 15.45 5.15
N GLU A 115 -5.97 15.03 4.17
CA GLU A 115 -6.22 13.78 3.42
C GLU A 115 -6.11 12.55 4.34
N ILE A 116 -5.21 12.57 5.33
CA ILE A 116 -5.11 11.52 6.36
C ILE A 116 -6.24 11.64 7.38
N THR A 117 -6.64 12.86 7.74
CA THR A 117 -7.77 13.06 8.66
C THR A 117 -9.10 12.64 8.02
N ASN A 118 -9.31 12.99 6.75
CA ASN A 118 -10.47 12.59 5.95
C ASN A 118 -10.50 11.07 5.76
N ALA A 119 -9.33 10.47 5.56
CA ALA A 119 -9.15 9.03 5.55
C ALA A 119 -9.65 8.36 6.84
N PHE A 120 -9.22 8.84 8.00
CA PHE A 120 -9.69 8.32 9.29
C PHE A 120 -11.16 8.59 9.55
N ALA A 121 -11.66 9.78 9.23
CA ALA A 121 -13.09 10.10 9.36
C ALA A 121 -13.95 9.18 8.47
N ALA A 122 -13.49 8.87 7.25
CA ALA A 122 -14.15 7.90 6.38
C ALA A 122 -14.21 6.50 7.03
N MET A 123 -13.22 6.18 7.88
CA MET A 123 -13.14 4.97 8.70
C MET A 123 -14.01 4.96 9.95
N SER A 124 -14.80 6.02 10.17
CA SER A 124 -15.53 6.21 11.42
C SER A 124 -14.58 6.22 12.61
N ILE A 125 -13.34 6.64 12.36
CA ILE A 125 -12.30 6.84 13.35
C ILE A 125 -12.32 8.34 13.66
N ASP A 126 -13.18 8.69 14.61
CA ASP A 126 -13.35 10.08 15.04
C ASP A 126 -12.21 10.52 15.99
N GLU A 127 -11.52 9.55 16.60
CA GLU A 127 -10.41 9.77 17.52
C GLU A 127 -9.24 8.84 17.18
N VAL A 128 -8.37 9.30 16.29
CA VAL A 128 -7.19 8.56 15.81
C VAL A 128 -6.29 8.12 16.97
N ARG A 129 -6.22 8.91 18.06
CA ARG A 129 -5.46 8.57 19.28
C ARG A 129 -5.99 7.36 20.04
N ALA A 130 -7.24 6.97 19.85
CA ALA A 130 -7.80 5.77 20.50
C ALA A 130 -7.13 4.46 20.03
N PHE A 131 -6.35 4.52 18.95
CA PHE A 131 -5.57 3.42 18.40
C PHE A 131 -4.15 3.36 18.96
N GLU A 132 -3.61 4.48 19.49
CA GLU A 132 -2.26 4.50 20.11
C GLU A 132 -2.19 3.60 21.36
N ASP A 133 -3.32 3.41 22.04
CA ASP A 133 -3.42 2.64 23.30
C ASP A 133 -3.87 1.18 23.11
N ASP A 134 -4.25 0.76 21.90
CA ASP A 134 -4.80 -0.58 21.65
C ASP A 134 -4.29 -1.18 20.33
N PRO A 135 -3.25 -2.03 20.38
CA PRO A 135 -2.66 -2.62 19.19
C PRO A 135 -3.61 -3.57 18.42
N GLU A 136 -4.70 -4.03 19.06
CA GLU A 136 -5.72 -4.85 18.40
C GLU A 136 -6.74 -4.02 17.62
N LYS A 137 -6.79 -2.71 17.84
CA LYS A 137 -7.70 -1.81 17.14
C LYS A 137 -7.15 -1.26 15.85
N HIS A 138 -5.83 -1.29 15.59
CA HIS A 138 -5.29 -0.72 14.35
C HIS A 138 -6.02 -1.29 13.13
N PRO A 139 -6.60 -0.43 12.28
CA PRO A 139 -7.23 -0.90 11.06
C PRO A 139 -6.18 -1.61 10.22
N ASN A 140 -6.49 -2.80 9.73
CA ASN A 140 -5.59 -3.46 8.80
C ASN A 140 -5.50 -2.64 7.50
N ASP A 141 -4.37 -2.75 6.80
CA ASP A 141 -4.07 -1.95 5.60
C ASP A 141 -5.21 -2.00 4.57
N LEU A 142 -5.91 -3.13 4.48
CA LEU A 142 -7.07 -3.33 3.61
C LEU A 142 -8.28 -2.46 3.97
N GLU A 143 -8.60 -2.29 5.25
CA GLU A 143 -9.69 -1.40 5.66
C GLU A 143 -9.34 0.07 5.39
N LEU A 144 -8.08 0.45 5.59
CA LEU A 144 -7.54 1.76 5.20
C LEU A 144 -7.71 1.98 3.69
N PHE A 145 -7.20 1.06 2.86
CA PHE A 145 -7.35 1.13 1.39
C PHE A 145 -8.80 1.28 0.94
N ARG A 146 -9.72 0.57 1.61
CA ARG A 146 -11.14 0.57 1.28
C ARG A 146 -11.81 1.93 1.39
N ARG A 147 -11.43 2.70 2.41
CA ARG A 147 -12.15 3.92 2.77
C ARG A 147 -11.48 5.19 2.23
N ILE A 148 -10.16 5.16 2.07
CA ILE A 148 -9.36 6.31 1.58
C ILE A 148 -9.39 6.40 0.07
N GLY A 149 -9.16 5.28 -0.62
CA GLY A 149 -9.13 5.28 -2.07
C GLY A 149 -10.51 5.40 -2.72
N GLY A 150 -11.60 5.33 -1.93
CA GLY A 150 -12.95 5.12 -2.45
C GLY A 150 -13.11 3.82 -3.24
N VAL A 151 -12.05 3.02 -3.30
CA VAL A 151 -12.00 1.71 -3.91
C VAL A 151 -12.39 0.73 -2.84
N SER A 152 -13.36 -0.15 -3.10
CA SER A 152 -13.82 -1.10 -2.09
C SER A 152 -13.34 -2.52 -2.41
N PRO A 153 -12.02 -2.84 -2.31
CA PRO A 153 -11.58 -4.22 -2.42
C PRO A 153 -12.20 -5.00 -1.26
N ALA A 154 -13.07 -5.94 -1.57
CA ALA A 154 -13.45 -6.98 -0.63
C ALA A 154 -12.23 -7.86 -0.34
N VAL A 155 -12.26 -8.64 0.74
CA VAL A 155 -11.29 -9.72 0.97
C VAL A 155 -11.20 -10.64 -0.28
N ALA A 156 -12.31 -10.80 -1.00
CA ALA A 156 -12.36 -11.53 -2.25
C ALA A 156 -11.49 -10.93 -3.37
N ASP A 157 -11.25 -9.61 -3.37
CA ASP A 157 -10.46 -8.93 -4.39
C ASP A 157 -8.96 -9.11 -4.17
N VAL A 158 -8.51 -9.24 -2.92
CA VAL A 158 -7.12 -9.59 -2.59
C VAL A 158 -6.87 -11.09 -2.43
N ALA A 159 -7.94 -11.89 -2.29
CA ALA A 159 -7.88 -13.35 -2.36
C ALA A 159 -7.82 -13.88 -3.82
N ARG A 160 -8.06 -13.00 -4.80
CA ARG A 160 -7.90 -13.32 -6.22
C ARG A 160 -6.42 -13.31 -6.63
N PRO A 161 -6.08 -13.99 -7.74
CA PRO A 161 -4.76 -13.85 -8.33
C PRO A 161 -4.45 -12.38 -8.64
N ALA A 162 -3.35 -11.89 -8.08
CA ALA A 162 -2.75 -10.59 -8.35
C ALA A 162 -1.72 -10.71 -9.47
N ARG A 163 -1.24 -9.56 -9.95
CA ARG A 163 0.03 -9.49 -10.66
C ARG A 163 1.10 -9.21 -9.62
N MET A 164 2.25 -9.87 -9.70
CA MET A 164 3.29 -9.72 -8.69
C MET A 164 4.69 -9.66 -9.29
N ALA A 165 5.61 -9.00 -8.59
CA ALA A 165 7.02 -9.00 -8.89
C ALA A 165 7.83 -9.11 -7.60
N ILE A 166 9.00 -9.75 -7.70
CA ILE A 166 10.04 -9.69 -6.68
C ILE A 166 11.04 -8.68 -7.20
N MET A 167 11.30 -7.65 -6.41
CA MET A 167 12.12 -6.51 -6.82
C MET A 167 13.33 -6.42 -5.90
N ALA A 168 14.45 -5.98 -6.46
CA ALA A 168 15.60 -5.60 -5.64
C ALA A 168 15.33 -4.21 -5.04
N SER A 169 15.69 -4.04 -3.77
CA SER A 169 15.68 -2.74 -3.09
C SER A 169 16.87 -1.85 -3.51
#